data_AF-A0A2V6L266-F1
#
_entry.id   AF-A0A2V6L266-F1
#
_cell.length_a   1.000
_cell.length_b   1.000
_cell.length_c   1.000
_cell.angle_alpha   90.00
_cell.angle_beta   90.00
_cell.angle_gamma   90.00
#
_symmetry.space_group_name_H-M   'P 1'
#
loop_
_entity.id
_entity.type
_entity.pdbx_description
1 polymer ?
#
loop_
_entity_poly.entity_id
_entity_poly.type
_entity_poly.pdbx_seq_one_letter_code
_entity_poly.pdbx_strand_id
1 'polypeptide(L)'
;MTPALTFFIGLVMLVLFGWYFATDQGLRKRLLALTLTVLLVVFSIVTIWPPEKKIALGLDIQGGTSFLIRLKGGDKEVNKGMLDQAVEVIRKRVDYFGASEPI
;
A
#
# COMPACT_ATOMS: atom_id res chain seq x y z
N MET A 1 -8.62 -0.45 -10.29
CA MET A 1 -8.68 -1.77 -10.95
C MET A 1 -9.20 -2.77 -9.94
N THR A 2 -10.15 -3.61 -10.33
CA THR A 2 -10.62 -4.73 -9.48
C THR A 2 -9.53 -5.80 -9.36
N PRO A 3 -9.41 -6.52 -8.22
CA PRO A 3 -8.40 -7.57 -8.03
C PRO A 3 -8.42 -8.66 -9.12
N ALA A 4 -9.60 -9.03 -9.61
CA ALA A 4 -9.76 -10.01 -10.68
C ALA A 4 -9.12 -9.52 -12.00
N LEU A 5 -9.33 -8.26 -12.35
CA LEU A 5 -8.80 -7.65 -13.57
C LEU A 5 -7.27 -7.53 -13.52
N THR A 6 -6.69 -7.15 -12.37
CA THR A 6 -5.23 -7.14 -12.21
C THR A 6 -4.63 -8.54 -12.35
N PHE A 7 -5.32 -9.57 -11.84
CA PHE A 7 -4.88 -10.95 -11.97
C PHE A 7 -4.85 -11.41 -13.44
N PHE A 8 -5.92 -11.16 -14.20
CA PHE A 8 -5.97 -11.56 -15.60
C PHE A 8 -4.96 -10.81 -16.48
N ILE A 9 -4.74 -9.51 -16.25
CA ILE A 9 -3.70 -8.76 -16.96
C ILE A 9 -2.31 -9.36 -16.66
N GLY A 10 -2.02 -9.65 -15.40
CA GLY A 10 -0.76 -10.30 -15.01
C GLY A 10 -0.58 -11.67 -15.68
N LEU A 11 -1.64 -12.47 -15.76
CA LEU A 11 -1.62 -13.77 -16.44
C LEU A 11 -1.31 -13.64 -17.93
N VAL A 12 -1.92 -12.68 -18.63
CA VAL A 12 -1.64 -12.40 -20.04
C VAL A 12 -0.19 -11.97 -20.24
N MET A 13 0.33 -11.09 -19.37
CA MET A 13 1.73 -10.66 -19.43
C MET A 13 2.69 -11.84 -19.20
N LEU A 14 2.37 -12.76 -18.28
CA LEU A 14 3.17 -13.97 -18.04
C LEU A 14 3.20 -14.89 -19.27
N VAL A 15 2.05 -15.11 -19.91
CA VAL A 15 1.96 -15.92 -21.13
C VAL A 15 2.77 -15.29 -22.27
N LEU A 16 2.66 -13.98 -22.47
CA LEU A 16 3.45 -13.24 -23.46
C LEU A 16 4.95 -13.29 -23.16
N PHE A 17 5.32 -13.24 -21.88
CA PHE A 17 6.71 -13.40 -21.45
C PHE A 17 7.26 -14.80 -21.74
N GLY A 18 6.48 -15.84 -21.46
CA GLY A 18 6.82 -17.21 -21.83
C GLY A 18 6.95 -17.38 -23.36
N TRP A 19 6.03 -16.78 -24.12
CA TRP A 19 6.08 -16.76 -25.59
C TRP A 19 7.33 -16.06 -26.13
N TYR A 20 7.75 -14.96 -25.49
CA TYR A 20 8.98 -14.25 -25.83
C TYR A 20 10.22 -15.15 -25.68
N PHE A 21 10.28 -16.01 -24.66
CA PHE A 21 11.34 -16.99 -24.49
C PHE A 21 11.31 -18.11 -25.53
N ALA A 22 10.11 -18.56 -25.91
CA ALA A 22 9.92 -19.61 -26.92
C ALA A 22 10.17 -19.13 -28.36
N THR A 23 10.26 -17.82 -28.60
CA THR A 23 10.49 -17.26 -29.93
C THR A 23 11.99 -17.12 -30.23
N ASP A 24 12.41 -17.67 -31.36
CA ASP A 24 13.78 -17.59 -31.87
C ASP A 24 14.21 -16.15 -32.21
N GLN A 25 15.53 -15.93 -32.26
CA GLN A 25 16.14 -14.61 -32.49
C GLN A 25 15.68 -14.02 -33.84
N GLY A 26 15.17 -12.78 -33.82
CA GLY A 26 14.71 -12.09 -35.02
C GLY A 26 13.74 -10.94 -34.77
N LEU A 27 13.09 -10.47 -35.84
CA LEU A 27 12.17 -9.31 -35.81
C LEU A 27 10.92 -9.59 -34.94
N ARG A 28 10.43 -10.83 -34.94
CA ARG A 28 9.29 -11.28 -34.11
C ARG A 28 9.60 -11.17 -32.61
N LYS A 29 10.79 -11.61 -32.19
CA LYS A 29 11.25 -11.50 -30.80
C LYS A 29 11.37 -10.04 -30.35
N ARG A 30 11.87 -9.15 -31.21
CA ARG A 30 11.96 -7.71 -30.94
C ARG A 30 10.60 -7.05 -30.80
N LEU A 31 9.65 -7.37 -31.69
CA LEU A 31 8.27 -6.87 -31.61
C LEU A 31 7.55 -7.36 -30.35
N LEU A 32 7.74 -8.63 -29.98
CA LEU A 32 7.18 -9.18 -28.74
C LEU A 32 7.77 -8.50 -27.50
N ALA A 33 9.09 -8.30 -27.46
CA ALA A 33 9.74 -7.56 -26.37
C ALA A 33 9.18 -6.13 -26.25
N LEU A 34 9.11 -5.41 -27.37
CA LEU A 34 8.58 -4.04 -27.38
C LEU A 34 7.13 -3.99 -26.90
N THR A 35 6.30 -4.91 -27.38
CA THR A 35 4.90 -5.01 -26.95
C THR A 35 4.81 -5.26 -25.44
N LEU A 36 5.61 -6.19 -24.91
CA LEU A 36 5.65 -6.51 -23.50
C LEU A 36 6.10 -5.33 -22.64
N THR A 37 7.14 -4.61 -23.07
CA THR A 37 7.64 -3.42 -22.39
C THR A 37 6.59 -2.30 -22.38
N VAL A 38 5.97 -2.01 -23.51
CA VAL A 38 4.91 -0.98 -23.59
C VAL A 38 3.73 -1.34 -22.70
N LEU A 39 3.28 -2.60 -22.72
CA LEU A 39 2.18 -3.06 -21.88
C LEU A 39 2.52 -2.92 -20.38
N LEU A 40 3.76 -3.24 -19.99
CA LEU A 40 4.24 -3.10 -18.62
C LEU A 40 4.29 -1.63 -18.17
N VAL A 41 4.76 -0.73 -19.03
CA VAL A 41 4.78 0.71 -18.76
C VAL A 41 3.36 1.25 -18.59
N VAL A 42 2.45 0.92 -19.50
CA VAL A 42 1.04 1.35 -19.43
C VAL A 42 0.38 0.81 -18.16
N PHE A 43 0.59 -0.46 -17.83
CA PHE A 43 0.05 -1.07 -16.62
C PHE A 43 0.58 -0.37 -15.34
N SER A 44 1.87 -0.04 -15.31
CA SER A 44 2.49 0.71 -14.20
C SER A 44 1.86 2.10 -14.03
N ILE A 45 1.62 2.81 -15.14
CA ILE A 45 0.99 4.14 -15.08
C ILE A 45 -0.45 4.04 -14.57
N VAL A 46 -1.25 3.09 -15.09
CA VAL A 46 -2.66 2.91 -14.69
C VAL A 46 -2.79 2.46 -13.23
N THR A 47 -1.82 1.70 -12.72
CA THR A 47 -1.83 1.26 -11.32
C THR A 47 -1.51 2.39 -10.35
N ILE A 48 -0.64 3.33 -10.73
CA ILE A 48 -0.20 4.45 -9.89
C ILE A 48 -1.14 5.66 -9.97
N TRP A 49 -1.85 5.87 -11.08
CA TRP A 49 -2.71 7.05 -11.28
C TRP A 49 -4.13 6.91 -10.66
N PRO A 50 -4.70 7.96 -10.03
CA PRO A 50 -4.05 9.19 -9.59
C PRO A 50 -3.19 8.95 -8.33
N PRO A 51 -1.93 9.44 -8.31
CA PRO A 51 -0.98 9.14 -7.24
C PRO A 51 -1.46 9.66 -5.88
N GLU A 52 -2.16 10.79 -5.86
CA GLU A 52 -2.70 11.46 -4.67
C GLU A 52 -3.61 10.56 -3.80
N LYS A 53 -4.30 9.58 -4.42
CA LYS A 53 -5.23 8.69 -3.70
C LYS A 53 -4.65 7.30 -3.46
N LYS A 54 -3.57 6.95 -4.16
CA LYS A 54 -3.01 5.60 -4.23
C LYS A 54 -1.77 5.47 -3.35
N ILE A 55 -1.06 6.56 -3.11
CA ILE A 55 0.13 6.59 -2.28
C ILE A 55 -0.32 6.98 -0.87
N ALA A 56 -0.14 6.06 0.10
CA ALA A 56 -0.31 6.38 1.51
C ALA A 56 0.81 7.35 1.91
N LEU A 57 0.44 8.59 2.22
CA LEU A 57 1.39 9.59 2.66
C LEU A 57 1.75 9.32 4.12
N GLY A 58 3.05 9.31 4.42
CA GLY A 58 3.51 9.22 5.81
C GLY A 58 3.20 10.51 6.57
N LEU A 59 3.29 10.45 7.90
CA LEU A 59 3.08 11.60 8.79
C LEU A 59 3.90 12.84 8.38
N ASP A 60 5.14 12.62 7.92
CA ASP A 60 6.06 13.67 7.49
C ASP A 60 5.58 14.42 6.23
N ILE A 61 4.80 13.76 5.38
CA ILE A 61 4.32 14.32 4.10
C ILE A 61 2.85 14.73 4.18
N GLN A 62 2.01 13.94 4.84
CA GLN A 62 0.59 14.24 5.03
C GLN A 62 0.35 15.28 6.13
N GLY A 63 1.31 15.43 7.03
CA GLY A 63 1.16 16.16 8.27
C GLY A 63 0.37 15.37 9.32
N GLY A 64 0.53 15.77 10.59
CA GLY A 64 -0.16 15.19 11.74
C GLY A 64 0.72 15.20 12.98
N THR A 65 0.29 14.51 14.04
CA THR A 65 1.05 14.38 15.28
C THR A 65 1.14 12.93 15.72
N SER A 66 2.33 12.51 16.16
CA SER A 66 2.57 11.17 16.74
C SER A 66 3.10 11.34 18.15
N PHE A 67 2.40 10.76 19.13
CA PHE A 67 2.79 10.83 20.53
C PHE A 67 3.16 9.44 21.05
N LEU A 68 4.38 9.29 21.56
CA LEU A 68 4.80 8.08 22.25
C LEU A 68 4.52 8.25 23.75
N ILE A 69 3.54 7.51 24.27
CA ILE A 69 3.10 7.61 25.66
C ILE A 69 3.52 6.36 26.41
N ARG A 70 4.15 6.54 27.58
CA ARG A 70 4.51 5.46 28.49
C ARG A 70 3.79 5.64 29.81
N LEU A 71 3.10 4.61 30.28
CA LEU A 71 2.54 4.60 31.62
C LEU A 71 3.67 4.51 32.65
N LYS A 72 3.69 5.47 33.58
CA LYS A 72 4.57 5.42 34.75
C LYS A 72 3.77 4.85 35.91
N GLY A 73 4.16 3.67 36.40
CA GLY A 73 3.58 3.09 37.61
C GLY A 73 3.89 3.99 38.81
N GLY A 74 2.86 4.31 39.60
CA GLY A 74 3.01 4.80 40.97
C GLY A 74 3.16 3.58 41.89
N ASP A 75 2.22 3.41 42.82
CA ASP A 75 2.21 2.29 43.78
C ASP A 75 1.71 0.94 43.20
N LYS A 76 1.25 0.91 41.94
CA LYS A 76 0.77 -0.31 41.27
C LYS A 76 1.61 -0.63 40.05
N GLU A 77 1.95 -1.90 39.88
CA GLU A 77 2.59 -2.39 38.65
C GLU A 77 1.67 -2.19 37.45
N VAL A 78 2.24 -1.71 36.36
CA VAL A 78 1.51 -1.46 35.12
C VAL A 78 1.21 -2.80 34.45
N ASN A 79 -0.08 -3.17 34.38
CA ASN A 79 -0.54 -4.34 33.65
C ASN A 79 -1.05 -3.97 32.24
N LYS A 80 -1.04 -4.93 31.30
CA LYS A 80 -1.55 -4.76 29.93
C LYS A 80 -2.99 -4.23 29.88
N GLY A 81 -3.86 -4.69 30.77
CA GLY A 81 -5.24 -4.18 30.84
C GLY A 81 -5.34 -2.69 31.20
N MET A 82 -4.38 -2.15 31.96
CA MET A 82 -4.32 -0.71 32.27
C MET A 82 -3.83 0.09 31.06
N LEU A 83 -2.91 -0.47 30.27
CA LEU A 83 -2.50 0.09 28.98
C LEU A 83 -3.68 0.16 28.01
N ASP A 84 -4.40 -0.94 27.82
CA ASP A 84 -5.54 -1.00 26.90
C ASP A 84 -6.63 -0.01 27.30
N GLN A 85 -6.92 0.09 28.60
CA GLN A 85 -7.87 1.07 29.12
C GLN A 85 -7.41 2.52 28.88
N ALA A 86 -6.12 2.81 29.10
CA ALA A 86 -5.58 4.14 28.85
C ALA A 86 -5.65 4.51 27.36
N VAL A 87 -5.32 3.57 26.46
CA VAL A 87 -5.45 3.73 25.00
C VAL A 87 -6.90 4.04 24.63
N GLU A 88 -7.86 3.28 25.16
CA GLU A 88 -9.28 3.47 24.85
C GLU A 88 -9.82 4.83 25.36
N VAL A 89 -9.40 5.26 26.54
CA VAL A 89 -9.77 6.58 27.07
C VAL A 89 -9.17 7.71 26.24
N ILE A 90 -7.90 7.58 25.83
CA ILE A 90 -7.24 8.57 24.98
C ILE A 90 -7.93 8.63 23.61
N ARG A 91 -8.21 7.48 22.99
CA ARG A 91 -8.95 7.38 21.72
C ARG A 91 -10.28 8.12 21.81
N LYS A 92 -11.13 7.80 22.79
CA LYS A 92 -12.44 8.47 22.99
C LYS A 92 -12.32 9.99 23.15
N ARG A 93 -11.28 10.47 23.82
CA ARG A 93 -11.05 11.91 24.00
C ARG A 93 -10.60 12.58 22.71
N VAL A 94 -9.73 11.93 21.94
CA VAL A 94 -9.25 12.44 20.65
C VAL A 94 -10.39 12.44 19.63
N ASP A 95 -11.21 11.39 19.61
CA ASP A 95 -12.39 11.27 18.73
C ASP A 95 -13.41 12.39 19.00
N TYR A 96 -13.58 12.83 20.25
CA TYR A 96 -14.44 13.97 20.59
C TYR A 96 -14.03 15.27 19.89
N PHE A 97 -12.73 15.46 19.61
CA PHE A 97 -12.22 16.62 18.89
C PHE A 97 -12.32 16.48 17.36
N GLY A 98 -12.89 15.39 16.84
CA GLY A 98 -13.12 15.20 15.40
C GLY A 98 -11.87 14.82 14.59
N ALA A 99 -10.81 14.33 15.25
CA ALA A 99 -9.66 13.78 14.55
C ALA A 99 -10.01 12.39 14.00
N SER A 100 -10.08 12.27 12.67
CA SER A 100 -10.37 11.00 11.99
C SER A 100 -9.29 9.95 12.29
N GLU A 101 -9.71 8.83 12.87
CA GLU A 101 -8.97 7.56 13.07
C GLU A 101 -7.61 7.63 13.80
N PRO A 102 -7.61 7.55 15.15
CA PRO A 102 -6.40 7.26 15.92
C PRO A 102 -6.05 5.76 15.82
N ILE A 103 -4.99 5.44 15.07
CA ILE A 103 -4.37 4.10 15.02
C ILE A 103 -3.58 3.79 16.29
#